data_AF-A0A1W9W8D2-F1
#
_entry.id   AF-A0A1W9W8D2-F1
#
_cell.length_a   1.000
_cell.length_b   1.000
_cell.length_c   1.000
_cell.angle_alpha   90.00
_cell.angle_beta   90.00
_cell.angle_gamma   90.00
#
_symmetry.space_group_name_H-M   'P 1'
#
loop_
_entity.id
_entity.type
_entity.pdbx_description
1 polymer ?
#
loop_
_entity_poly.entity_id
_entity_poly.type
_entity_poly.pdbx_seq_one_letter_code
_entity_poly.pdbx_strand_id
1 'polypeptide(L)'
;MGKTALNFSECSLELLDDMFALDEIFESSALDAWLNQSMEISGFEKKTLEGLRKQLNINVKHWNEFELSYHFIAPIFATIDFSSSKQYSLFVERAHQHAIYGCYVVGADWYFMLLQGREYVMSTAYVATRDDIFDIFRILKVLKQIIIGMLP
;
A
#
# COMPACT_ATOMS: atom_id res chain seq x y z
N MET A 1 22.16 21.56 15.65
CA MET A 1 21.70 22.13 14.37
C MET A 1 20.20 21.93 14.30
N GLY A 2 19.42 23.02 14.26
CA GLY A 2 17.96 22.95 14.22
C GLY A 2 17.50 22.35 12.90
N LYS A 3 16.55 21.41 12.94
CA LYS A 3 15.85 20.97 11.72
C LYS A 3 15.09 22.19 11.18
N THR A 4 15.55 22.77 10.07
CA THR A 4 14.78 23.77 9.35
C THR A 4 13.60 23.04 8.70
N ALA A 5 12.37 23.39 9.08
CA ALA A 5 11.20 22.89 8.39
C ALA A 5 11.15 23.53 6.99
N LEU A 6 11.02 22.71 5.95
CA LEU A 6 10.81 23.17 4.58
C LEU A 6 9.31 23.40 4.34
N ASN A 7 8.98 24.46 3.62
CA ASN A 7 7.64 24.63 3.07
C ASN A 7 7.47 23.70 1.87
N PHE A 8 6.24 23.22 1.62
CA PHE A 8 5.97 22.36 0.45
C PHE A 8 6.38 23.02 -0.88
N SER A 9 6.21 24.34 -0.99
CA SER A 9 6.65 25.12 -2.17
C SER A 9 8.16 25.14 -2.38
N GLU A 10 8.95 24.77 -1.38
CA GLU A 10 10.42 24.71 -1.44
C GLU A 10 10.91 23.31 -1.82
N CYS A 11 10.06 22.28 -1.75
CA CYS A 11 10.39 20.89 -2.10
C CYS A 11 10.45 20.69 -3.62
N SER A 12 11.49 21.20 -4.28
CA SER A 12 11.78 20.85 -5.68
C SER A 12 12.23 19.41 -5.82
N LEU A 13 12.08 18.81 -7.02
CA LEU A 13 12.58 17.44 -7.27
C LEU A 13 14.08 17.34 -7.00
N GLU A 14 14.88 18.31 -7.48
CA GLU A 14 16.32 18.39 -7.22
C GLU A 14 16.65 18.42 -5.72
N LEU A 15 15.93 19.21 -4.94
CA LEU A 15 16.12 19.27 -3.49
C LEU A 15 15.77 17.92 -2.84
N LEU A 16 14.67 17.30 -3.24
CA LEU A 16 14.26 16.00 -2.71
C LEU A 16 15.27 14.90 -3.08
N ASP A 17 15.79 14.93 -4.32
CA ASP A 17 16.82 14.00 -4.79
C ASP A 17 18.11 14.17 -3.99
N ASP A 18 18.56 15.40 -3.74
CA ASP A 18 19.73 15.67 -2.88
C ASP A 18 19.50 15.26 -1.42
N MET A 19 18.29 15.47 -0.90
CA MET A 19 17.95 15.20 0.49
C MET A 19 17.83 13.70 0.79
N PHE A 20 17.17 12.95 -0.10
CA PHE A 20 16.86 11.54 0.13
C PHE A 20 17.80 10.60 -0.61
N ALA A 21 18.35 11.02 -1.76
CA ALA A 21 19.27 10.26 -2.60
C ALA A 21 18.79 8.82 -2.82
N LEU A 22 17.54 8.67 -3.28
CA LEU A 22 16.92 7.37 -3.48
C LEU A 22 17.34 6.78 -4.83
N ASP A 23 17.61 5.48 -4.84
CA ASP A 23 17.99 4.71 -6.02
C ASP A 23 16.86 3.76 -6.40
N GLU A 24 16.30 3.91 -7.61
CA GLU A 24 15.31 2.94 -8.12
C GLU A 24 16.02 1.67 -8.58
N ILE A 25 15.57 0.52 -8.06
CA ILE A 25 15.98 -0.79 -8.53
C ILE A 25 14.76 -1.51 -9.13
N PHE A 26 15.01 -2.41 -10.08
CA PHE A 26 13.93 -3.10 -10.82
C PHE A 26 13.71 -4.55 -10.37
N GLU A 27 14.61 -5.11 -9.58
CA GLU A 27 14.54 -6.49 -9.08
C GLU A 27 14.76 -6.51 -7.58
N SER A 28 13.92 -7.24 -6.85
CA SER A 28 14.04 -7.39 -5.41
C SER A 28 13.38 -8.68 -4.95
N SER A 29 14.18 -9.59 -4.42
CA SER A 29 13.66 -10.84 -3.84
C SER A 29 12.72 -10.59 -2.66
N ALA A 30 12.89 -9.48 -1.93
CA ALA A 30 12.02 -9.10 -0.83
C ALA A 30 10.65 -8.63 -1.32
N LEU A 31 10.60 -7.81 -2.39
CA LEU A 31 9.34 -7.44 -3.02
C LEU A 31 8.66 -8.68 -3.60
N ASP A 32 9.39 -9.53 -4.33
CA ASP A 32 8.83 -10.74 -4.92
C ASP A 32 8.29 -11.70 -3.86
N ALA A 33 8.99 -11.86 -2.74
CA ALA A 33 8.52 -12.69 -1.63
C ALA A 33 7.20 -12.17 -1.06
N TRP A 34 7.09 -10.86 -0.82
CA TRP A 34 5.85 -10.25 -0.34
C TRP A 34 4.71 -10.38 -1.35
N LEU A 35 4.97 -10.04 -2.62
CA LEU A 35 3.96 -10.06 -3.66
C LEU A 35 3.48 -11.47 -3.98
N ASN A 36 4.32 -12.49 -3.90
CA ASN A 36 3.95 -13.86 -4.32
C ASN A 36 3.59 -14.80 -3.16
N GLN A 37 3.68 -14.36 -1.90
CA GLN A 37 3.33 -15.20 -0.76
C GLN A 37 1.85 -15.58 -0.80
N SER A 38 1.57 -16.88 -0.79
CA SER A 38 0.21 -17.40 -0.79
C SER A 38 -0.49 -17.13 0.54
N MET A 39 -1.75 -16.69 0.48
CA MET A 39 -2.61 -16.59 1.65
C MET A 39 -4.06 -16.84 1.25
N GLU A 40 -4.77 -17.62 2.07
CA GLU A 40 -6.17 -17.96 1.86
C GLU A 40 -7.07 -16.71 1.89
N ILE A 41 -8.01 -16.67 0.94
CA ILE A 41 -9.10 -15.70 0.89
C ILE A 41 -10.38 -16.50 1.10
N SER A 42 -11.00 -16.31 2.26
CA SER A 42 -12.23 -16.99 2.65
C SER A 42 -13.40 -16.66 1.72
N GLY A 43 -14.44 -17.50 1.70
CA GLY A 43 -15.64 -17.24 0.89
C GLY A 43 -16.34 -15.92 1.24
N PHE A 44 -16.29 -15.50 2.51
CA PHE A 44 -16.80 -14.20 2.94
C PHE A 44 -16.00 -13.05 2.33
N GLU A 45 -14.66 -13.10 2.45
CA GLU A 45 -13.78 -12.09 1.87
C GLU A 45 -13.97 -12.01 0.36
N LYS A 46 -14.03 -13.16 -0.35
CA LYS A 46 -14.27 -13.16 -1.80
C LYS A 46 -15.56 -12.46 -2.18
N LYS A 47 -16.66 -12.77 -1.50
CA LYS A 47 -17.97 -12.13 -1.75
C LYS A 47 -17.93 -10.62 -1.48
N THR A 48 -17.24 -10.20 -0.42
CA THR A 48 -17.04 -8.77 -0.11
C THR A 48 -16.25 -8.07 -1.21
N LEU A 49 -15.13 -8.67 -1.66
CA LEU A 49 -14.30 -8.13 -2.73
C LEU A 49 -15.05 -8.03 -4.05
N GLU A 50 -15.85 -9.04 -4.41
CA GLU A 50 -16.70 -8.98 -5.61
C GLU A 50 -17.69 -7.80 -5.54
N GLY A 51 -18.28 -7.56 -4.37
CA GLY A 51 -19.16 -6.41 -4.14
C GLY A 51 -18.43 -5.08 -4.31
N LEU A 52 -17.24 -4.94 -3.71
CA LEU A 52 -16.42 -3.74 -3.82
C LEU A 52 -15.94 -3.52 -5.26
N ARG A 53 -15.49 -4.56 -5.95
CA ARG A 53 -15.12 -4.51 -7.38
C ARG A 53 -16.27 -4.03 -8.24
N LYS A 54 -17.48 -4.51 -7.99
CA LYS A 54 -18.68 -4.06 -8.72
C LYS A 54 -18.95 -2.58 -8.49
N GLN A 55 -18.85 -2.10 -7.26
CA GLN A 55 -19.00 -0.66 -6.95
C GLN A 55 -17.92 0.19 -7.61
N LEU A 56 -16.66 -0.26 -7.56
CA LEU A 56 -15.56 0.45 -8.19
C LEU A 56 -15.74 0.54 -9.71
N ASN A 57 -16.10 -0.57 -10.38
CA ASN A 57 -16.35 -0.59 -11.83
C ASN A 57 -17.42 0.44 -12.27
N ILE A 58 -18.44 0.65 -11.43
CA ILE A 58 -19.53 1.60 -11.72
C ILE A 58 -19.06 3.05 -11.50
N ASN A 59 -18.32 3.30 -10.43
CA ASN A 59 -18.16 4.66 -9.90
C ASN A 59 -16.75 5.26 -10.06
N VAL A 60 -15.71 4.48 -10.38
CA VAL A 60 -14.30 4.95 -10.34
C VAL A 60 -14.03 6.18 -11.20
N LYS A 61 -14.76 6.36 -12.30
CA LYS A 61 -14.63 7.53 -13.18
C LYS A 61 -15.27 8.81 -12.63
N HIS A 62 -16.10 8.68 -11.59
CA HIS A 62 -16.88 9.76 -11.00
C HIS A 62 -16.43 10.12 -9.59
N TRP A 63 -15.83 9.17 -8.88
CA TRP A 63 -15.28 9.41 -7.55
C TRP A 63 -14.04 10.29 -7.62
N ASN A 64 -13.99 11.28 -6.73
CA ASN A 64 -12.74 11.91 -6.35
C ASN A 64 -11.94 11.02 -5.37
N GLU A 65 -10.75 11.47 -4.96
CA GLU A 65 -9.87 10.71 -4.07
C GLU A 65 -10.48 10.40 -2.71
N PHE A 66 -11.25 11.33 -2.14
CA PHE A 66 -11.93 11.12 -0.86
C PHE A 66 -13.02 10.05 -0.98
N GLU A 67 -13.84 10.10 -2.02
CA GLU A 67 -14.88 9.11 -2.29
C GLU A 67 -14.28 7.73 -2.59
N LEU A 68 -13.21 7.67 -3.40
CA LEU A 68 -12.47 6.43 -3.65
C LEU A 68 -11.91 5.85 -2.35
N SER A 69 -11.29 6.69 -1.52
CA SER A 69 -10.75 6.30 -0.24
C SER A 69 -11.84 5.73 0.68
N TYR A 70 -12.96 6.44 0.80
CA TYR A 70 -14.05 6.08 1.70
C TYR A 70 -14.86 4.86 1.23
N HIS A 71 -15.19 4.78 -0.06
CA HIS A 71 -16.09 3.75 -0.60
C HIS A 71 -15.39 2.48 -1.06
N PHE A 72 -14.08 2.52 -1.29
CA PHE A 72 -13.33 1.36 -1.78
C PHE A 72 -12.12 1.02 -0.92
N ILE A 73 -11.17 1.94 -0.74
CA ILE A 73 -9.90 1.66 -0.07
C ILE A 73 -10.14 1.29 1.42
N ALA A 74 -10.87 2.12 2.16
CA ALA A 74 -11.16 1.87 3.57
C ALA A 74 -11.91 0.55 3.82
N PRO A 75 -12.94 0.17 3.03
CA PRO A 75 -13.55 -1.16 3.11
C PRO A 75 -12.59 -2.33 2.87
N ILE A 76 -11.61 -2.21 1.96
CA ILE A 76 -10.57 -3.24 1.77
C ILE A 76 -9.78 -3.42 3.07
N PHE A 77 -9.26 -2.34 3.64
CA PHE A 77 -8.50 -2.40 4.90
C PHE A 77 -9.33 -2.87 6.10
N ALA A 78 -10.61 -2.47 6.17
CA ALA A 78 -11.54 -2.94 7.19
C ALA A 78 -11.79 -4.44 7.08
N THR A 79 -11.88 -4.98 5.86
CA THR A 79 -12.09 -6.41 5.61
C THR A 79 -10.88 -7.25 6.03
N ILE A 80 -9.65 -6.73 5.90
CA ILE A 80 -8.41 -7.38 6.39
C ILE A 80 -8.24 -7.25 7.91
N ASP A 81 -9.06 -6.40 8.52
CA ASP A 81 -8.98 -6.05 9.93
C ASP A 81 -7.66 -5.35 10.30
N PHE A 82 -7.28 -4.30 9.58
CA PHE A 82 -6.14 -3.48 10.00
C PHE A 82 -6.42 -2.62 11.24
N SER A 83 -7.68 -2.49 11.67
CA SER A 83 -8.07 -1.51 12.70
C SER A 83 -8.26 -2.08 14.11
N SER A 84 -8.29 -3.40 14.30
CA SER A 84 -8.58 -3.99 15.63
C SER A 84 -7.43 -3.92 16.65
N SER A 85 -6.21 -3.60 16.23
CA SER A 85 -5.07 -3.45 17.15
C SER A 85 -4.33 -2.14 16.93
N LYS A 86 -4.04 -1.44 18.03
CA LYS A 86 -3.16 -0.27 18.03
C LYS A 86 -1.75 -0.58 17.54
N GLN A 87 -1.33 -1.85 17.55
CA GLN A 87 0.03 -2.20 17.15
C GLN A 87 0.20 -2.24 15.62
N TYR A 88 -0.86 -2.47 14.84
CA TYR A 88 -0.81 -2.56 13.37
C TYR A 88 -1.87 -1.72 12.64
N SER A 89 -2.44 -0.73 13.32
CA SER A 89 -3.39 0.22 12.71
C SER A 89 -2.75 1.07 11.61
N LEU A 90 -3.57 1.54 10.68
CA LEU A 90 -3.18 2.27 9.46
C LEU A 90 -2.39 3.56 9.69
N PHE A 91 -2.42 4.10 10.91
CA PHE A 91 -1.79 5.37 11.28
C PHE A 91 -0.73 5.24 12.38
N VAL A 92 -0.17 4.03 12.55
CA VAL A 92 0.88 3.81 13.55
C VAL A 92 2.22 4.26 13.00
N GLU A 93 2.80 5.27 13.64
CA GLU A 93 4.19 5.67 13.39
C GLU A 93 5.15 4.59 13.92
N ARG A 94 6.15 4.23 13.11
CA ARG A 94 7.12 3.19 13.44
C ARG A 94 8.53 3.68 13.15
N ALA A 95 9.48 3.32 14.02
CA ALA A 95 10.88 3.59 13.77
C ALA A 95 11.37 2.84 12.53
N HIS A 96 12.15 3.52 11.68
CA HIS A 96 12.66 3.04 10.38
C HIS A 96 13.77 1.98 10.47
N GLN A 97 13.67 1.03 11.41
CA GLN A 97 14.66 -0.05 11.55
C GLN A 97 14.48 -1.17 10.52
N HIS A 98 13.32 -1.24 9.87
CA HIS A 98 12.96 -2.26 8.90
C HIS A 98 12.61 -1.62 7.54
N ALA A 99 12.59 -2.43 6.48
CA ALA A 99 12.13 -2.00 5.17
C ALA A 99 10.70 -1.40 5.26
N ILE A 100 10.45 -0.37 4.47
CA ILE A 100 9.17 0.31 4.37
C ILE A 100 8.38 -0.33 3.23
N TYR A 101 7.24 -0.90 3.58
CA TYR A 101 6.29 -1.51 2.65
C TYR A 101 5.17 -0.51 2.42
N GLY A 102 4.91 -0.19 1.16
CA GLY A 102 3.91 0.82 0.79
C GLY A 102 3.09 0.40 -0.41
N CYS A 103 2.04 1.17 -0.67
CA CYS A 103 1.35 1.15 -1.94
C CYS A 103 0.82 2.55 -2.26
N TYR A 104 0.71 2.86 -3.55
CA TYR A 104 -0.05 4.01 -4.02
C TYR A 104 -1.16 3.56 -4.96
N VAL A 105 -2.23 4.35 -5.03
CA VAL A 105 -3.45 4.02 -5.78
C VAL A 105 -3.79 5.17 -6.70
N VAL A 106 -4.02 4.87 -7.98
CA VAL A 106 -4.50 5.83 -8.99
C VAL A 106 -5.79 5.27 -9.59
N GLY A 107 -6.93 5.78 -9.15
CA GLY A 107 -8.23 5.26 -9.56
C GLY A 107 -8.42 3.80 -9.17
N ALA A 108 -8.31 2.88 -10.14
CA ALA A 108 -8.40 1.44 -9.91
C ALA A 108 -7.04 0.73 -9.86
N ASP A 109 -5.95 1.43 -10.18
CA ASP A 109 -4.62 0.83 -10.34
C ASP A 109 -3.85 0.93 -9.02
N TRP A 110 -3.38 -0.21 -8.53
CA TRP A 110 -2.60 -0.33 -7.30
C TRP A 110 -1.17 -0.72 -7.62
N TYR A 111 -0.22 0.00 -7.02
CA TYR A 111 1.20 -0.26 -7.15
C TYR A 111 1.76 -0.49 -5.76
N PHE A 112 2.54 -1.55 -5.60
CA PHE A 112 3.17 -1.90 -4.33
C PHE A 112 4.66 -1.56 -4.39
N MET A 113 5.18 -1.01 -3.30
CA MET A 113 6.55 -0.54 -3.24
C MET A 113 7.25 -1.02 -1.98
N LEU A 114 8.55 -1.26 -2.10
CA LEU A 114 9.44 -1.56 -1.00
C LEU A 114 10.58 -0.56 -1.03
N LEU A 115 10.85 0.09 0.10
CA LEU A 115 12.01 0.97 0.31
C LEU A 115 12.88 0.36 1.41
N GLN A 116 14.13 0.05 1.08
CA GLN A 116 15.10 -0.47 2.02
C GLN A 116 16.40 0.35 1.95
N GLY A 117 16.72 1.03 3.05
CA GLY A 117 17.82 1.99 3.04
C GLY A 117 17.51 3.15 2.11
N ARG A 118 18.24 3.24 0.98
CA ARG A 118 18.02 4.23 -0.09
C ARG A 118 17.48 3.62 -1.38
N GLU A 119 17.38 2.29 -1.46
CA GLU A 119 16.90 1.63 -2.65
C GLU A 119 15.39 1.43 -2.57
N TYR A 120 14.67 1.77 -3.62
CA TYR A 120 13.24 1.47 -3.74
C TYR A 120 12.93 0.69 -5.01
N VAL A 121 11.90 -0.14 -4.93
CA VAL A 121 11.39 -0.93 -6.04
C VAL A 121 9.86 -0.86 -6.04
N MET A 122 9.25 -0.90 -7.23
CA MET A 122 7.81 -0.86 -7.40
C MET A 122 7.33 -2.01 -8.29
N SER A 123 6.14 -2.52 -7.99
CA SER A 123 5.45 -3.47 -8.85
C SER A 123 4.87 -2.79 -10.09
N THR A 124 4.50 -3.59 -11.09
CA THR A 124 3.52 -3.16 -12.08
C THR A 124 2.13 -2.97 -11.44
N ALA A 125 1.22 -2.34 -12.17
CA ALA A 125 -0.14 -2.12 -11.70
C ALA A 125 -0.92 -3.43 -11.50
N TYR A 126 -1.62 -3.52 -10.38
CA TYR A 126 -2.72 -4.44 -10.13
C TYR A 126 -4.04 -3.69 -10.32
N VAL A 127 -4.91 -4.18 -11.19
CA VAL A 127 -6.12 -3.47 -11.60
C VAL A 127 -7.34 -3.96 -10.80
N ALA A 128 -7.75 -3.19 -9.80
CA ALA A 128 -8.81 -3.58 -8.85
C ALA A 128 -10.21 -3.79 -9.47
N THR A 129 -10.43 -3.34 -10.70
CA THR A 129 -11.67 -3.62 -11.45
C THR A 129 -11.69 -5.02 -12.08
N ARG A 130 -10.57 -5.76 -12.05
CA ARG A 130 -10.37 -7.11 -12.61
C ARG A 130 -10.27 -8.17 -11.49
N ASP A 131 -9.73 -9.34 -11.79
CA ASP A 131 -9.47 -10.38 -10.78
C ASP A 131 -8.29 -10.02 -9.87
N ASP A 132 -7.45 -9.06 -10.28
CA ASP A 132 -6.31 -8.55 -9.50
C ASP A 132 -6.74 -8.00 -8.12
N ILE A 133 -8.03 -7.69 -7.91
CA ILE A 133 -8.55 -7.33 -6.57
C ILE A 133 -8.27 -8.42 -5.52
N PHE A 134 -8.26 -9.69 -5.92
CA PHE A 134 -7.94 -10.80 -5.03
C PHE A 134 -6.45 -10.80 -4.69
N ASP A 135 -5.59 -10.48 -5.65
CA ASP A 135 -4.15 -10.32 -5.41
C ASP A 135 -3.86 -9.12 -4.53
N ILE A 136 -4.44 -7.96 -4.79
CA ILE A 136 -4.34 -6.75 -3.95
C ILE A 136 -4.69 -7.10 -2.51
N PHE A 137 -5.84 -7.75 -2.31
CA PHE A 137 -6.30 -8.13 -0.98
C PHE A 137 -5.34 -9.12 -0.30
N ARG A 138 -4.87 -10.15 -1.02
CA ARG A 138 -3.88 -11.11 -0.52
C ARG A 138 -2.57 -10.42 -0.14
N ILE A 139 -2.03 -9.55 -0.98
CA ILE A 139 -0.78 -8.81 -0.75
C ILE A 139 -0.88 -7.99 0.53
N LEU A 140 -2.01 -7.29 0.73
CA LEU A 140 -2.27 -6.54 1.96
C LEU A 140 -2.46 -7.45 3.19
N LYS A 141 -3.09 -8.62 3.05
CA LYS A 141 -3.15 -9.60 4.15
C LYS A 141 -1.78 -10.15 4.53
N VAL A 142 -0.92 -10.43 3.55
CA VAL A 142 0.48 -10.81 3.78
C VAL A 142 1.21 -9.68 4.49
N LEU A 143 1.03 -8.42 4.04
CA LEU A 143 1.63 -7.25 4.66
C LEU A 143 1.26 -7.16 6.15
N LYS A 144 -0.01 -7.42 6.51
CA LYS A 144 -0.43 -7.48 7.92
C LYS A 144 0.40 -8.49 8.73
N GLN A 145 0.68 -9.67 8.17
CA GLN A 145 1.50 -10.68 8.86
C GLN A 145 2.97 -10.29 8.96
N ILE A 146 3.55 -9.71 7.91
CA ILE A 146 4.91 -9.15 7.92
C ILE A 146 5.02 -8.10 9.04
N ILE A 147 4.06 -7.18 9.07
CA ILE A 147 3.95 -6.13 10.08
C ILE A 147 3.87 -6.72 11.50
N ILE A 148 3.07 -7.77 11.71
CA ILE A 148 2.93 -8.44 13.01
C ILE A 148 4.24 -9.12 13.41
N GLY A 149 4.93 -9.78 12.47
CA GLY A 149 6.22 -10.42 12.72
C GLY A 149 7.37 -9.45 13.05
N MET A 150 7.20 -8.15 12.76
CA MET A 150 8.14 -7.08 13.12
C MET A 150 7.84 -6.45 14.49
N LEU A 151 6.72 -6.80 15.12
CA LEU A 151 6.40 -6.30 16.46
C LEU A 151 7.26 -7.05 17.50
N PRO A 152 7.73 -6.35 18.55
CA PRO A 152 8.49 -6.95 19.63
C PRO A 152 7.67 -7.91 20.51
#